data_AF-A0A7X5E4X3-F1
#
_entry.id   AF-A0A7X5E4X3-F1
#
_cell.length_a   1.000
_cell.length_b   1.000
_cell.length_c   1.000
_cell.angle_alpha   90.00
_cell.angle_beta   90.00
_cell.angle_gamma   90.00
#
_symmetry.space_group_name_H-M   'P 1'
#
loop_
_entity.id
_entity.type
_entity.pdbx_description
1 polymer ?
#
loop_
_entity_poly.entity_id
_entity_poly.type
_entity_poly.pdbx_seq_one_letter_code
_entity_poly.pdbx_strand_id
1 'polypeptide(L)'
;MLDFNSLTLFLYIVMRMSGFVLMSPLLGRSTFPGLYKAGFVLVLSVATHSAYQAGAVMPRTALEFAVKLLLEFSVGAAFAVIMQFFFYIPEQAGEIVDTQMGMSMARTYDAGSQSSMTSTATLLNMLAILLFFAANGHITLLRILVT
;
A
#
# COMPACT_ATOMS: atom_id res chain seq x y z
N MET A 1 11.30 -7.21 -32.42
CA MET A 1 10.24 -8.24 -32.25
C MET A 1 9.90 -8.24 -30.77
N LEU A 2 8.62 -8.12 -30.38
CA LEU A 2 8.24 -8.10 -28.96
C LEU A 2 8.59 -9.47 -28.34
N ASP A 3 9.45 -9.47 -27.32
CA ASP A 3 9.75 -10.68 -26.57
C ASP A 3 8.59 -10.96 -25.61
N PHE A 4 7.81 -12.00 -25.90
CA PHE A 4 6.63 -12.40 -25.11
C PHE A 4 7.01 -12.80 -23.67
N ASN A 5 8.27 -13.19 -23.45
CA ASN A 5 8.81 -13.47 -22.12
C ASN A 5 8.86 -12.20 -21.26
N SER A 6 9.44 -11.13 -21.81
CA SER A 6 9.57 -9.83 -21.14
C SER A 6 8.21 -9.19 -20.85
N LEU A 7 7.22 -9.41 -21.73
CA LEU A 7 5.85 -8.94 -21.50
C LEU A 7 5.17 -9.67 -20.33
N THR A 8 5.38 -10.99 -20.23
CA THR A 8 4.83 -11.82 -19.15
C THR A 8 5.42 -11.41 -17.79
N LEU A 9 6.73 -11.19 -17.74
CA LEU A 9 7.42 -10.63 -16.56
C LEU A 9 6.85 -9.29 -16.14
N PHE A 10 6.68 -8.38 -17.11
CA PHE A 10 6.13 -7.06 -16.83
C PHE A 10 4.72 -7.15 -16.24
N LEU A 11 3.87 -8.04 -16.75
CA LEU A 11 2.51 -8.21 -16.21
C LEU A 11 2.52 -8.72 -14.75
N TYR A 12 3.42 -9.64 -14.41
CA TYR A 12 3.57 -10.11 -13.02
C TYR A 12 4.02 -8.99 -12.07
N ILE A 13 5.00 -8.19 -12.49
CA ILE A 13 5.48 -7.04 -11.71
C ILE A 13 4.35 -6.03 -11.51
N VAL A 14 3.59 -5.71 -12.56
CA VAL A 14 2.43 -4.81 -12.48
C VAL A 14 1.40 -5.33 -11.48
N MET A 15 1.11 -6.64 -11.48
CA MET A 15 0.17 -7.22 -10.52
C MET A 15 0.67 -7.10 -9.08
N ARG A 16 1.94 -7.42 -8.80
CA ARG A 16 2.55 -7.28 -7.46
C ARG A 16 2.50 -5.83 -6.97
N MET A 17 2.89 -4.88 -7.82
CA MET A 17 2.90 -3.46 -7.48
C MET A 17 1.48 -2.89 -7.32
N SER A 18 0.52 -3.36 -8.12
CA SER A 18 -0.89 -2.95 -7.97
C SER A 18 -1.49 -3.42 -6.65
N GLY A 19 -1.23 -4.67 -6.24
CA GLY A 19 -1.70 -5.22 -4.96
C GLY A 19 -1.16 -4.43 -3.77
N PHE A 20 0.10 -4.01 -3.84
CA PHE A 20 0.71 -3.18 -2.80
C PHE A 20 0.18 -1.74 -2.76
N VAL A 21 0.19 -1.02 -3.90
CA VAL A 21 -0.17 0.41 -3.93
C VAL A 21 -1.64 0.63 -3.58
N LEU A 22 -2.54 -0.21 -4.08
CA LEU A 22 -3.98 -0.08 -3.85
C LEU A 22 -4.35 -0.30 -2.39
N MET A 23 -3.67 -1.22 -1.71
CA MET A 23 -3.98 -1.62 -0.33
C MET A 23 -3.12 -0.91 0.72
N SER A 24 -2.08 -0.16 0.33
CA SER A 24 -1.21 0.50 1.32
C SER A 24 -1.95 1.66 2.01
N PRO A 25 -1.82 1.82 3.35
CA PRO A 25 -2.47 2.90 4.09
C PRO A 25 -1.94 4.30 3.74
N LEU A 26 -0.72 4.40 3.21
CA LEU A 26 -0.07 5.66 2.85
C LEU A 26 -0.46 6.13 1.44
N LEU A 27 -0.43 5.24 0.45
CA LEU A 27 -0.70 5.56 -0.97
C LEU A 27 -2.14 5.25 -1.38
N GLY A 28 -2.83 4.40 -0.62
CA GLY A 28 -4.22 3.99 -0.84
C GLY A 28 -5.25 4.99 -0.32
N ARG A 29 -4.85 6.08 0.37
CA ARG A 29 -5.78 7.11 0.87
C ARG A 29 -6.72 7.60 -0.24
N SER A 30 -8.00 7.79 0.09
CA SER A 30 -9.04 8.29 -0.82
C SER A 30 -8.78 9.71 -1.33
N THR A 31 -7.84 10.42 -0.69
CA THR A 31 -7.37 11.75 -1.07
C THR A 31 -6.73 11.79 -2.45
N PHE A 32 -6.24 10.66 -2.97
CA PHE A 32 -5.64 10.57 -4.30
C PHE A 32 -6.60 9.96 -5.33
N PRO A 33 -6.92 10.67 -6.43
CA PRO A 33 -7.69 10.11 -7.55
C PRO A 33 -7.04 8.83 -8.10
N GLY A 34 -7.87 7.84 -8.44
CA GLY A 34 -7.40 6.52 -8.90
C GLY A 34 -6.47 6.57 -10.12
N LEU A 35 -6.57 7.60 -10.96
CA LEU A 35 -5.71 7.81 -12.11
C LEU A 35 -4.23 8.02 -11.71
N TYR A 36 -3.96 8.77 -10.64
CA TYR A 36 -2.61 8.96 -10.14
C TYR A 36 -2.04 7.69 -9.52
N LYS A 37 -2.88 6.88 -8.86
CA LYS A 37 -2.48 5.57 -8.32
C LYS A 37 -2.08 4.62 -9.43
N ALA A 38 -2.86 4.55 -10.51
CA ALA A 38 -2.55 3.74 -11.69
C ALA A 38 -1.25 4.21 -12.38
N GLY A 39 -1.08 5.53 -12.53
CA GLY A 39 0.16 6.10 -13.07
C GLY A 39 1.39 5.76 -12.22
N PHE A 40 1.28 5.83 -10.90
CA PHE A 40 2.37 5.49 -9.98
C PHE A 40 2.74 3.99 -10.05
N VAL A 41 1.75 3.11 -10.13
CA VAL A 41 1.96 1.66 -10.33
C VAL A 41 2.73 1.42 -11.63
N LEU A 42 2.35 2.08 -12.73
CA LEU A 42 3.05 1.92 -14.01
C LEU A 42 4.50 2.41 -13.95
N VAL A 43 4.74 3.59 -13.39
CA VAL A 43 6.10 4.14 -13.25
C VAL A 43 6.99 3.21 -12.42
N LEU A 44 6.48 2.72 -11.28
CA LEU A 44 7.22 1.77 -10.45
C LEU A 44 7.44 0.43 -11.16
N SER A 45 6.47 -0.06 -11.92
CA SER A 45 6.59 -1.32 -12.66
C SER A 45 7.65 -1.22 -13.77
N VAL A 46 7.73 -0.08 -14.47
CA VAL A 46 8.76 0.18 -15.47
C VAL A 46 10.14 0.29 -14.83
N ALA A 47 10.26 1.01 -13.70
CA ALA A 47 11.51 1.17 -12.97
C ALA A 47 12.05 -0.14 -12.38
N THR A 48 11.16 -1.08 -12.03
CA THR A 48 11.53 -2.39 -11.49
C THR A 48 11.78 -3.42 -12.59
N HIS A 49 11.11 -3.30 -13.74
CA HIS A 49 11.38 -4.13 -14.92
C HIS A 49 12.83 -3.98 -15.42
N SER A 50 13.40 -2.77 -15.38
CA SER A 50 14.82 -2.57 -15.75
C SER A 50 15.81 -3.15 -14.74
N ALA A 51 15.39 -3.35 -13.48
CA ALA A 51 16.20 -3.96 -12.43
C ALA A 51 16.11 -5.50 -12.44
N TYR A 52 15.05 -6.07 -13.02
CA TYR A 52 14.80 -7.51 -13.04
C TYR A 52 15.33 -8.15 -14.33
N GLN A 53 16.51 -8.80 -14.25
CA GLN A 53 17.12 -9.53 -15.38
C GLN A 53 16.77 -11.03 -15.41
N ALA A 54 15.87 -11.50 -14.54
CA ALA A 54 15.46 -12.91 -14.52
C ALA A 54 14.36 -13.17 -15.56
N GLY A 55 14.69 -13.86 -16.65
CA GLY A 55 13.72 -14.29 -17.67
C GLY A 55 12.63 -15.19 -17.06
N ALA A 56 11.36 -14.79 -17.10
CA ALA A 56 10.28 -15.69 -16.67
C ALA A 56 10.02 -16.69 -17.79
N VAL A 57 10.27 -17.96 -17.50
CA VAL A 57 9.89 -19.05 -18.40
C VAL A 57 8.38 -18.97 -18.65
N MET A 58 8.01 -18.87 -19.93
CA MET A 58 6.62 -18.73 -20.37
C MET A 58 5.78 -19.88 -19.81
N PRO A 59 4.68 -19.60 -19.08
CA PRO A 59 3.77 -20.64 -18.62
C PRO A 59 3.19 -21.35 -19.84
N ARG A 60 3.14 -22.68 -19.81
CA ARG A 60 2.71 -23.49 -20.97
C ARG A 60 1.18 -23.49 -21.12
N THR A 61 0.45 -22.94 -20.15
CA THR A 61 -1.02 -22.97 -20.11
C THR A 61 -1.59 -21.68 -19.52
N ALA A 62 -2.70 -21.18 -20.09
CA ALA A 62 -3.37 -19.95 -19.64
C ALA A 62 -3.80 -19.99 -18.15
N LEU A 63 -4.08 -21.19 -17.63
CA LEU A 63 -4.42 -21.41 -16.23
C LEU A 63 -3.24 -21.12 -15.29
N GLU A 64 -2.03 -21.56 -15.64
CA GLU A 64 -0.82 -21.30 -14.84
C GLU A 64 -0.52 -19.81 -14.77
N PHE A 65 -0.70 -19.10 -15.90
CA PHE A 65 -0.53 -17.66 -15.97
C PHE A 65 -1.50 -16.91 -15.04
N ALA A 66 -2.79 -17.26 -15.07
CA ALA A 66 -3.80 -16.65 -14.21
C ALA A 66 -3.53 -16.89 -12.71
N VAL A 67 -3.14 -18.12 -12.34
CA VAL A 67 -2.80 -18.47 -10.96
C VAL A 67 -1.57 -17.69 -10.49
N LYS A 68 -0.54 -17.57 -11.34
CA LYS A 68 0.67 -16.78 -11.01
C LYS A 68 0.34 -15.30 -10.84
N LEU A 69 -0.49 -14.71 -11.70
CA LEU A 69 -0.93 -13.31 -11.52
C LEU A 69 -1.66 -13.09 -10.19
N LEU A 70 -2.56 -14.00 -9.81
CA LEU A 70 -3.27 -13.93 -8.52
C LEU A 70 -2.32 -14.08 -7.33
N LEU A 71 -1.32 -14.96 -7.45
CA LEU A 71 -0.31 -15.14 -6.41
C LEU A 71 0.50 -13.85 -6.22
N GLU A 72 1.01 -13.25 -7.30
CA GLU A 72 1.78 -11.99 -7.25
C GLU A 72 0.96 -10.84 -6.65
N PHE A 73 -0.32 -10.74 -7.03
CA PHE A 73 -1.23 -9.77 -6.43
C PHE A 73 -1.41 -10.01 -4.92
N SER A 74 -1.59 -11.27 -4.52
CA SER A 74 -1.78 -11.66 -3.12
C SER A 74 -0.54 -11.36 -2.27
N VAL A 75 0.67 -11.56 -2.82
CA VAL A 75 1.93 -11.20 -2.16
C VAL A 75 2.00 -9.69 -1.93
N GLY A 76 1.73 -8.88 -2.96
CA GLY A 76 1.68 -7.42 -2.83
C GLY A 76 0.64 -6.95 -1.80
N ALA A 77 -0.54 -7.56 -1.81
CA ALA A 77 -1.62 -7.26 -0.86
C ALA A 77 -1.26 -7.66 0.58
N ALA A 78 -0.63 -8.82 0.79
CA ALA A 78 -0.20 -9.26 2.12
C ALA A 78 0.77 -8.28 2.77
N PHE A 79 1.75 -7.76 2.01
CA PHE A 79 2.66 -6.72 2.51
C PHE A 79 1.94 -5.42 2.84
N ALA A 80 0.96 -5.02 2.03
CA ALA A 80 0.18 -3.83 2.30
C ALA A 80 -0.65 -3.94 3.59
N VAL A 81 -1.22 -5.13 3.86
CA VAL A 81 -1.95 -5.42 5.10
C VAL A 81 -1.03 -5.35 6.33
N ILE A 82 0.19 -5.90 6.23
CA ILE A 82 1.19 -5.78 7.32
C ILE A 82 1.46 -4.31 7.63
N MET A 83 1.67 -3.48 6.59
CA MET A 83 1.85 -2.03 6.76
C MET A 83 0.62 -1.36 7.38
N GLN A 84 -0.58 -1.81 7.02
CA GLN A 84 -1.82 -1.30 7.60
C GLN A 84 -1.86 -1.51 9.12
N PHE A 85 -1.47 -2.69 9.61
CA PHE A 85 -1.41 -2.94 11.05
C PHE A 85 -0.46 -1.98 11.78
N PHE A 86 0.71 -1.67 11.21
CA PHE A 86 1.66 -0.75 11.83
C PHE A 86 1.11 0.66 12.01
N PHE A 87 0.34 1.18 11.03
CA PHE A 87 -0.27 2.51 11.13
C PHE A 87 -1.58 2.52 11.92
N TYR A 88 -2.27 1.39 11.99
CA TYR A 88 -3.52 1.24 12.74
C TYR A 88 -3.29 1.26 14.25
N ILE A 89 -2.17 0.72 14.75
CA ILE A 89 -1.89 0.65 16.20
C ILE A 89 -1.83 2.06 16.85
N PRO A 90 -1.03 3.04 16.35
CA PRO A 90 -0.99 4.38 16.93
C PRO A 90 -2.31 5.14 16.81
N GLU A 91 -3.04 4.91 15.72
CA GLU A 91 -4.35 5.53 15.47
C GLU A 91 -5.37 5.08 16.53
N GLN A 92 -5.50 3.76 16.74
CA GLN A 92 -6.39 3.22 17.79
C GLN A 92 -5.93 3.60 19.19
N ALA A 93 -4.63 3.66 19.45
CA ALA A 93 -4.10 4.10 20.74
C ALA A 93 -4.54 5.54 21.05
N GLY A 94 -4.50 6.43 20.06
CA GLY A 94 -4.98 7.80 20.21
C GLY A 94 -6.48 7.87 20.48
N GLU A 95 -7.29 7.08 19.77
CA GLU A 95 -8.73 7.05 20.00
C GLU A 95 -9.10 6.55 21.41
N ILE A 96 -8.36 5.56 21.93
CA ILE A 96 -8.55 5.07 23.31
C ILE A 96 -8.22 6.17 24.33
N VAL A 97 -7.10 6.88 24.14
CA VAL A 97 -6.72 8.01 25.02
C VAL A 97 -7.79 9.10 25.00
N ASP A 98 -8.28 9.47 23.82
CA ASP A 98 -9.31 10.50 23.68
C ASP A 98 -10.64 10.10 24.31
N THR A 99 -10.98 8.81 24.27
CA THR A 99 -12.16 8.26 24.94
C THR A 99 -12.01 8.34 26.46
N GLN A 100 -10.84 8.04 27.00
CA GLN A 100 -10.55 8.14 28.44
C GLN A 100 -10.49 9.59 28.93
N MET A 101 -9.99 10.51 28.12
CA MET A 101 -9.95 11.94 28.45
C MET A 101 -11.32 12.62 28.34
N GLY A 102 -12.38 11.91 27.91
CA GLY A 102 -13.73 12.46 27.77
C GLY A 102 -13.94 13.31 26.50
N MET A 103 -12.94 13.39 25.62
CA MET A 103 -13.00 14.13 24.36
C MET A 103 -13.97 13.48 23.35
N SER A 104 -14.31 12.20 23.53
CA SER A 104 -15.33 11.52 22.71
C SER A 104 -16.75 12.06 22.92
N MET A 105 -17.02 12.71 24.06
CA MET A 105 -18.33 13.33 24.34
C MET A 105 -18.57 14.58 23.48
N ALA A 106 -17.50 15.32 23.15
CA ALA A 106 -17.58 16.46 22.23
C ALA A 106 -18.03 16.05 20.81
N ARG A 107 -17.64 14.85 20.35
CA ARG A 107 -18.11 14.27 19.06
C ARG A 107 -19.62 13.98 19.08
N THR A 108 -20.15 13.56 20.23
CA THR A 108 -21.58 13.25 20.39
C THR A 108 -22.44 14.52 20.39
N TYR A 109 -21.87 15.64 20.85
CA TYR A 109 -22.55 16.93 20.95
C TYR A 109 -22.57 17.75 19.65
N ASP A 110 -21.61 17.55 18.74
CA ASP A 110 -21.57 18.19 17.41
C ASP A 110 -21.58 17.15 16.28
N ALA A 111 -22.75 16.58 16.01
CA ALA A 111 -22.97 15.64 14.92
C ALA A 111 -22.92 16.29 13.51
N GLY A 112 -22.79 17.62 13.42
CA GLY A 112 -22.64 18.35 12.16
C GLY A 112 -21.21 18.29 11.61
N SER A 113 -20.23 18.20 12.51
CA SER A 113 -18.84 17.90 12.19
C SER A 113 -18.63 16.39 12.10
N GLN A 114 -18.68 15.82 10.89
CA GLN A 114 -18.33 14.41 10.64
C GLN A 114 -16.82 14.10 10.84
N SER A 115 -16.15 14.78 11.77
CA SER A 115 -14.77 14.48 12.15
C SER A 115 -14.74 13.19 12.97
N SER A 116 -14.68 12.06 12.27
CA SER A 116 -14.53 10.71 12.85
C SER A 116 -13.19 10.49 13.54
N MET A 117 -12.21 11.38 13.34
CA MET A 117 -10.93 11.36 14.04
C MET A 117 -10.88 12.42 15.14
N THR A 118 -10.27 12.05 16.26
CA THR A 118 -9.99 12.93 17.39
C THR A 118 -8.64 13.59 17.16
N SER A 119 -8.43 14.73 17.79
CA SER A 119 -7.21 15.51 17.65
C SER A 119 -5.96 14.70 18.05
N THR A 120 -6.02 13.87 19.09
CA THR A 120 -4.88 13.06 19.54
C THR A 120 -4.62 11.88 18.62
N ALA A 121 -5.66 11.17 18.16
CA ALA A 121 -5.51 10.12 17.15
C ALA A 121 -4.86 10.64 15.86
N THR A 122 -5.27 11.82 15.41
CA THR A 122 -4.68 12.49 14.23
C THR A 122 -3.20 12.84 14.47
N LEU A 123 -2.87 13.39 15.64
CA LEU A 123 -1.50 13.74 16.01
C LEU A 123 -0.58 12.51 16.04
N LEU A 124 -1.01 11.42 16.67
CA LEU A 124 -0.24 10.17 16.72
C LEU A 124 -0.08 9.54 15.33
N ASN A 125 -1.10 9.60 14.48
CA ASN A 125 -1.02 9.16 13.09
C ASN A 125 0.03 9.97 12.30
N MET A 126 0.01 11.30 12.43
CA MET A 126 1.02 12.17 11.80
C MET A 126 2.44 11.85 12.28
N LEU A 127 2.62 11.67 13.59
CA LEU A 127 3.92 11.33 14.18
C LEU A 127 4.42 9.96 13.68
N ALA A 128 3.54 8.97 13.58
CA ALA A 128 3.87 7.65 13.02
C ALA A 128 4.31 7.75 11.54
N ILE A 129 3.65 8.59 10.75
CA ILE A 129 4.05 8.84 9.35
C ILE A 129 5.44 9.50 9.30
N LEU A 130 5.70 10.51 10.13
CA LEU A 130 6.99 11.18 10.16
C LEU A 130 8.13 10.23 10.57
N LEU A 131 7.90 9.38 11.58
CA LEU A 131 8.87 8.35 11.98
C LEU A 131 9.14 7.36 10.86
N PHE A 132 8.11 6.94 10.14
CA PHE A 132 8.26 6.04 8.99
C PHE A 132 9.14 6.65 7.89
N PHE A 133 8.97 7.93 7.57
CA PHE A 133 9.83 8.62 6.60
C PHE A 133 11.25 8.83 7.13
N ALA A 134 11.40 9.20 8.40
CA ALA A 134 12.70 9.36 9.05
C ALA A 134 13.52 8.05 9.06
N ALA A 135 12.86 6.91 9.22
CA ALA A 135 13.48 5.58 9.17
C ALA A 135 13.74 5.06 7.74
N ASN A 136 13.49 5.87 6.69
CA ASN A 136 13.56 5.44 5.29
C ASN A 136 12.67 4.22 4.98
N GLY A 137 11.51 4.11 5.63
CA GLY A 137 10.60 2.98 5.45
C GLY A 137 10.14 2.81 4.00
N HIS A 138 9.96 3.91 3.26
CA HIS A 138 9.57 3.89 1.85
C HIS A 138 10.63 3.19 0.95
N ILE A 139 11.92 3.41 1.20
CA ILE A 139 13.02 2.75 0.46
C ILE A 139 13.06 1.26 0.81
N THR A 140 12.89 0.93 2.08
CA THR A 140 12.88 -0.46 2.55
C THR A 140 11.71 -1.24 1.95
N LEU A 141 10.52 -0.64 1.84
CA LEU A 141 9.37 -1.26 1.18
C LEU A 141 9.62 -1.53 -0.30
N LEU A 142 10.20 -0.57 -1.03
CA LEU A 142 10.56 -0.79 -2.43
C LEU A 142 11.59 -1.91 -2.57
N ARG A 143 12.59 -1.97 -1.69
CA ARG A 143 13.59 -3.05 -1.70
C ARG A 143 12.96 -4.43 -1.50
N ILE A 144 12.00 -4.55 -0.58
CA ILE A 144 11.29 -5.82 -0.30
C ILE A 144 10.42 -6.23 -1.49
N LEU A 145 9.82 -5.29 -2.21
CA LEU A 145 8.99 -5.58 -3.39
C LEU A 145 9.81 -5.95 -4.63
N VAL A 146 11.04 -5.44 -4.73
CA VAL A 146 11.95 -5.78 -5.84
C VAL A 146 12.68 -7.10 -5.61
N THR A 147 12.86 -7.51 -4.35
CA THR A 147 13.44 -8.83 -4.02
C THR A 147 12.41 -9.93 -4.20
#